data_AF-A0A368XE45-F1
#
_entry.id   AF-A0A368XE45-F1
#
_cell.length_a   1.000
_cell.length_b   1.000
_cell.length_c   1.000
_cell.angle_alpha   90.00
_cell.angle_beta   90.00
_cell.angle_gamma   90.00
#
_symmetry.space_group_name_H-M   'P 1'
#
loop_
_entity.id
_entity.type
_entity.pdbx_description
1 polymer ?
#
loop_
_entity_poly.entity_id
_entity_poly.type
_entity_poly.pdbx_seq_one_letter_code
_entity_poly.pdbx_strand_id
1 'polypeptide(L)'
;MGPGVPYPSAALLGTAQAAGQHFVFTIYARAGYEPCEPALNGASVEYSHWVCPLRVARLQDAQDQVLAVRDVPGYCMLWGDSKDAPRAQNRVEFAYDTKAATLHLRTVEHGKVVPQCSRSVRLAG
;
A
#
# COMPACT_ATOMS: atom_id res chain seq x y z
N MET A 1 17.83 24.53 -3.28
CA MET A 1 16.86 23.42 -3.50
C MET A 1 16.28 23.63 -4.89
N GLY A 2 16.43 22.66 -5.80
CA GLY A 2 16.06 22.82 -7.21
C GLY A 2 14.68 22.25 -7.54
N PRO A 3 13.98 22.79 -8.54
CA PRO A 3 12.77 22.16 -9.09
C PRO A 3 13.11 20.78 -9.68
N GLY A 4 12.25 19.78 -9.44
CA GLY A 4 12.40 18.42 -9.96
C GLY A 4 12.94 17.37 -8.99
N VAL A 5 13.13 17.71 -7.70
CA VAL A 5 13.44 16.70 -6.67
C VAL A 5 12.16 15.93 -6.30
N PRO A 6 12.07 14.61 -6.56
CA PRO A 6 10.91 13.82 -6.15
C PRO A 6 10.85 13.74 -4.63
N TYR A 7 9.76 14.26 -4.06
CA TYR A 7 9.49 14.16 -2.63
C TYR A 7 9.07 12.73 -2.26
N PRO A 8 9.36 12.26 -1.04
CA PRO A 8 8.86 10.97 -0.58
C PRO A 8 7.35 10.95 -0.70
N SER A 9 6.83 10.02 -1.50
CA SER A 9 5.39 9.78 -1.57
C SER A 9 5.06 8.65 -0.60
N ALA A 10 4.03 8.88 0.20
CA ALA A 10 3.43 7.86 1.02
C ALA A 10 1.98 7.73 0.57
N ALA A 11 1.58 6.54 0.15
CA ALA A 11 0.19 6.22 -0.09
C ALA A 11 -0.40 5.66 1.21
N LEU A 12 -1.25 6.45 1.86
CA LEU A 12 -2.12 5.92 2.91
C LEU A 12 -3.13 4.99 2.23
N LEU A 13 -3.04 3.69 2.53
CA LEU A 13 -4.03 2.73 2.05
C LEU A 13 -5.31 2.84 2.87
N GLY A 14 -5.17 2.98 4.19
CA GLY A 14 -6.29 3.18 5.08
C GLY A 14 -5.94 2.91 6.54
N THR A 15 -6.98 2.86 7.36
CA THR A 15 -6.89 2.60 8.79
C THR A 15 -7.90 1.54 9.22
N ALA A 16 -7.63 0.89 10.34
CA ALA A 16 -8.55 -0.04 10.98
C ALA A 16 -8.49 0.10 12.50
N GLN A 17 -9.60 -0.16 13.18
CA GLN A 17 -9.67 -0.18 14.64
C GLN A 17 -10.10 -1.56 15.13
N ALA A 18 -9.41 -2.09 16.15
CA ALA A 18 -9.78 -3.33 16.80
C ALA A 18 -9.25 -3.38 18.23
N ALA A 19 -10.10 -3.81 19.17
CA ALA A 19 -9.73 -4.06 20.56
C ALA A 19 -8.98 -2.90 21.26
N GLY A 20 -9.37 -1.64 20.98
CA GLY A 20 -8.74 -0.44 21.56
C GLY A 20 -7.39 -0.07 20.93
N GLN A 21 -7.09 -0.62 19.75
CA GLN A 21 -5.92 -0.31 18.95
C GLN A 21 -6.33 0.21 17.58
N HIS A 22 -5.52 1.12 17.06
CA HIS A 22 -5.65 1.71 15.72
C HIS A 22 -4.47 1.26 14.87
N PHE A 23 -4.75 0.72 13.70
CA PHE A 23 -3.77 0.32 12.70
C PHE A 23 -3.78 1.29 11.54
N VAL A 24 -2.61 1.79 11.15
CA VAL A 24 -2.40 2.64 9.98
C VAL A 24 -1.60 1.86 8.95
N PHE A 25 -2.11 1.81 7.72
CA PHE A 25 -1.51 1.05 6.61
C PHE A 25 -0.98 2.03 5.56
N THR A 26 0.33 2.06 5.37
CA THR A 26 0.98 3.03 4.48
C THR A 26 2.00 2.34 3.59
N ILE A 27 1.97 2.59 2.29
CA ILE A 27 3.06 2.19 1.38
C ILE A 27 3.95 3.41 1.13
N TYR A 28 5.24 3.25 1.39
CA TYR A 28 6.24 4.25 1.01
C TYR A 28 6.83 3.86 -0.34
N ALA A 29 6.67 4.73 -1.33
CA ALA A 29 7.41 4.62 -2.58
C ALA A 29 8.03 5.97 -2.93
N ARG A 30 9.33 5.96 -3.19
CA ARG A 30 10.05 7.08 -3.81
C ARG A 30 10.86 6.52 -4.98
N ALA A 31 11.16 7.35 -5.96
CA ALA A 31 12.24 7.06 -6.89
C ALA A 31 13.54 6.90 -6.07
N GLY A 32 14.22 5.75 -6.22
CA GLY A 32 15.39 5.41 -5.39
C GLY A 32 15.07 4.95 -3.96
N TYR A 33 13.82 4.55 -3.66
CA TYR A 33 13.57 3.69 -2.49
C TYR A 33 14.00 2.29 -2.91
N GLU A 34 15.19 1.88 -2.50
CA GLU A 34 15.73 0.55 -2.83
C GLU A 34 14.78 -0.63 -2.53
N PRO A 35 13.88 -0.57 -1.53
CA PRO A 35 12.92 -1.64 -1.30
C PRO A 35 11.77 -1.74 -2.30
N CYS A 36 11.57 -0.75 -3.18
CA CYS A 36 10.53 -0.79 -4.20
C CYS A 36 11.08 -1.26 -5.53
N GLU A 37 10.49 -2.32 -6.07
CA GLU A 37 10.77 -2.81 -7.42
C GLU A 37 9.87 -2.03 -8.40
N PRO A 38 10.46 -1.30 -9.37
CA PRO A 38 9.66 -0.56 -10.34
C PRO A 38 8.91 -1.51 -11.27
N ALA A 39 7.82 -1.01 -11.85
CA ALA A 39 7.15 -1.70 -12.94
C ALA A 39 8.12 -1.99 -14.08
N LEU A 40 7.96 -3.13 -14.76
CA LEU A 40 8.69 -3.41 -15.98
C LEU A 40 8.27 -2.39 -17.05
N ASN A 41 9.24 -1.71 -17.65
CA ASN A 41 8.97 -0.80 -18.77
C ASN A 41 9.22 -1.54 -20.08
N GLY A 42 8.16 -2.05 -20.72
CA GLY A 42 8.23 -2.74 -22.00
C GLY A 42 6.88 -2.72 -22.74
N ALA A 43 6.91 -2.76 -24.08
CA ALA A 43 5.70 -2.68 -24.92
C ALA A 43 4.68 -3.82 -24.67
N SER A 44 5.11 -4.91 -24.00
CA SER A 44 4.29 -6.07 -23.65
C SER A 44 3.83 -6.09 -22.19
N VAL A 45 4.07 -5.02 -21.42
CA VAL A 45 3.77 -5.01 -19.99
C VAL A 45 2.33 -4.56 -19.76
N GLU A 46 1.49 -5.49 -19.29
CA GLU A 46 0.07 -5.28 -19.00
C GLU A 46 -0.18 -4.49 -17.70
N TYR A 47 0.83 -4.41 -16.81
CA TYR A 47 0.69 -3.86 -15.46
C TYR A 47 1.77 -2.83 -15.11
N SER A 48 1.35 -1.74 -14.49
CA SER A 48 2.14 -0.54 -14.18
C SER A 48 2.49 -0.38 -12.69
N HIS A 49 2.10 -1.34 -11.84
CA HIS A 49 2.36 -1.26 -10.41
C HIS A 49 3.84 -1.39 -10.04
N TRP A 50 4.18 -0.78 -8.91
CA TRP A 50 5.46 -0.97 -8.23
C TRP A 50 5.25 -1.94 -7.07
N VAL A 51 6.23 -2.80 -6.79
CA VAL A 51 6.17 -3.72 -5.66
C VAL A 51 7.00 -3.14 -4.51
N CYS A 52 6.36 -2.74 -3.43
CA CYS A 52 6.94 -2.01 -2.30
C CYS A 52 6.61 -2.69 -0.96
N PRO A 53 7.32 -2.35 0.13
CA PRO A 53 6.91 -2.74 1.46
C PRO A 53 5.67 -1.95 1.94
N LEU A 54 4.74 -2.64 2.59
CA LEU A 54 3.69 -2.04 3.40
C LEU A 54 4.19 -1.80 4.81
N ARG A 55 4.11 -0.56 5.28
CA ARG A 55 4.27 -0.23 6.70
C ARG A 55 2.94 -0.38 7.41
N VAL A 56 2.95 -1.14 8.51
CA VAL A 56 1.86 -1.22 9.46
C VAL A 56 2.31 -0.55 10.76
N ALA A 57 1.67 0.55 11.12
CA ALA A 57 1.83 1.18 12.43
C ALA A 57 0.65 0.81 13.32
N ARG A 58 0.94 0.33 14.53
CA ARG A 58 -0.05 0.09 15.58
C ARG A 58 0.03 1.19 16.60
N LEU A 59 -1.09 1.84 16.84
CA LEU A 59 -1.26 2.94 17.76
C LEU A 59 -2.16 2.53 18.93
N GLN A 60 -1.93 3.14 20.09
CA GLN A 60 -2.86 3.09 21.20
C GLN A 60 -3.90 4.22 21.08
N ASP A 61 -5.18 3.87 20.99
CA ASP A 61 -6.28 4.80 20.64
C ASP A 61 -6.36 6.02 21.55
N ALA A 62 -6.04 5.87 22.83
CA ALA A 62 -6.24 6.93 23.81
C ALA A 62 -5.13 8.00 23.82
N GLN A 63 -4.00 7.77 23.13
CA GLN A 63 -2.83 8.68 23.17
C GLN A 63 -2.15 8.88 21.80
N ASP A 64 -2.65 8.27 20.72
CA ASP A 64 -1.96 8.18 19.42
C ASP A 64 -0.50 7.69 19.54
N GLN A 65 -0.20 6.96 20.62
CA GLN A 65 1.13 6.46 20.89
C GLN A 65 1.43 5.29 19.97
N VAL A 66 2.49 5.41 19.17
CA VAL A 66 3.00 4.31 18.34
C VAL A 66 3.51 3.20 19.25
N LEU A 67 2.80 2.07 19.26
CA LEU A 67 3.17 0.87 20.02
C LEU A 67 4.14 -0.01 19.24
N ALA A 68 3.93 -0.14 17.94
CA ALA A 68 4.76 -0.98 17.07
C ALA A 68 4.71 -0.49 15.62
N VAL A 69 5.82 -0.68 14.91
CA VAL A 69 5.91 -0.48 13.47
C VAL A 69 6.53 -1.71 12.86
N ARG A 70 5.92 -2.21 11.78
CA ARG A 70 6.47 -3.33 11.00
C ARG A 70 6.33 -3.04 9.52
N ASP A 71 7.40 -3.28 8.78
CA ASP A 71 7.37 -3.29 7.32
C ASP A 71 7.19 -4.73 6.82
N VAL A 72 6.30 -4.92 5.85
CA VAL A 72 5.98 -6.22 5.26
C VAL A 72 6.22 -6.10 3.75
N PRO A 73 7.04 -6.96 3.13
CA PRO A 73 7.44 -6.79 1.73
C PRO A 73 6.37 -7.26 0.74
N GLY A 74 6.50 -6.82 -0.51
CA GLY A 74 5.82 -7.40 -1.67
C GLY A 74 4.37 -6.96 -1.87
N TYR A 75 4.09 -5.67 -1.73
CA TYR A 75 2.77 -5.09 -1.94
C TYR A 75 2.78 -4.18 -3.15
N CYS A 76 1.75 -4.30 -3.98
CA CYS A 76 1.67 -3.48 -5.17
C CYS A 76 1.11 -2.09 -4.84
N MET A 77 1.75 -1.08 -5.41
CA MET A 77 1.34 0.32 -5.37
C MET A 77 1.04 0.79 -6.78
N LEU A 78 -0.02 1.57 -6.92
CA LEU A 78 -0.36 2.28 -8.15
C LEU A 78 -0.20 3.77 -7.96
N TRP A 79 0.23 4.45 -9.01
CA TRP A 79 0.49 5.88 -9.00
C TRP A 79 -0.71 6.66 -9.54
N GLY A 80 -1.26 7.53 -8.69
CA GLY A 80 -2.10 8.65 -9.10
C GLY A 80 -3.48 8.31 -9.65
N ASP A 81 -4.17 9.39 -10.03
CA ASP A 81 -5.44 9.39 -10.74
C ASP A 81 -5.24 10.28 -11.96
N SER A 82 -5.24 9.70 -13.16
CA SER A 82 -5.03 10.44 -14.40
C SER A 82 -6.10 10.08 -15.43
N LYS A 83 -6.21 10.88 -16.49
CA LYS A 83 -7.15 10.61 -17.59
C LYS A 83 -6.89 9.23 -18.23
N ASP A 84 -5.62 8.83 -18.33
CA ASP A 84 -5.20 7.60 -18.99
C ASP A 84 -5.18 6.39 -18.02
N ALA A 85 -5.07 6.65 -16.72
CA ALA A 85 -5.13 5.65 -15.66
C ALA A 85 -6.04 6.15 -14.52
N PRO A 86 -7.37 6.18 -14.71
CA PRO A 86 -8.28 6.72 -13.72
C PRO A 86 -8.37 5.81 -12.49
N ARG A 87 -8.56 6.39 -11.31
CA ARG A 87 -8.64 5.66 -10.03
C ARG A 87 -9.78 4.64 -9.97
N ALA A 88 -10.85 4.89 -10.72
CA ALA A 88 -11.96 3.95 -10.88
C ALA A 88 -11.54 2.62 -11.53
N GLN A 89 -10.42 2.60 -12.26
CA GLN A 89 -9.88 1.41 -12.92
C GLN A 89 -8.54 0.96 -12.32
N ASN A 90 -7.85 1.86 -11.62
CA ASN A 90 -6.52 1.65 -11.06
C ASN A 90 -6.51 2.02 -9.58
N ARG A 91 -6.56 1.02 -8.70
CA ARG A 91 -6.60 1.25 -7.25
C ARG A 91 -6.08 0.05 -6.46
N VAL A 92 -5.60 0.35 -5.27
CA VAL A 92 -5.39 -0.65 -4.23
C VAL A 92 -6.61 -0.63 -3.32
N GLU A 93 -7.22 -1.78 -3.13
CA GLU A 93 -8.31 -1.98 -2.19
C GLU A 93 -7.82 -2.78 -0.99
N PHE A 94 -8.41 -2.50 0.18
CA PHE A 94 -8.11 -3.23 1.39
C PHE A 94 -9.41 -3.57 2.15
N ALA A 95 -9.36 -4.64 2.92
CA ALA A 95 -10.37 -5.01 3.90
C ALA A 95 -9.68 -5.61 5.12
N TYR A 96 -10.10 -5.22 6.32
CA TYR A 96 -9.55 -5.77 7.55
C TYR A 96 -10.56 -6.70 8.22
N ASP A 97 -10.18 -7.96 8.40
CA ASP A 97 -10.93 -8.92 9.20
C ASP A 97 -10.47 -8.81 10.67
N THR A 98 -11.35 -8.23 11.50
CA THR A 98 -11.11 -8.02 12.93
C THR A 98 -11.10 -9.34 13.72
N LYS A 99 -11.78 -10.40 13.26
CA LYS A 99 -11.82 -11.70 13.94
C LYS A 99 -10.55 -12.48 13.69
N ALA A 100 -10.07 -12.48 12.45
CA ALA A 100 -8.82 -13.14 12.06
C ALA A 100 -7.57 -12.27 12.29
N ALA A 101 -7.75 -11.00 12.67
CA ALA A 101 -6.71 -9.98 12.73
C ALA A 101 -5.88 -9.93 11.44
N THR A 102 -6.56 -9.92 10.28
CA THR A 102 -5.94 -10.07 8.96
C THR A 102 -6.33 -8.93 8.04
N LEU A 103 -5.32 -8.26 7.48
CA LEU A 103 -5.51 -7.28 6.41
C LEU A 103 -5.46 -8.01 5.07
N HIS A 104 -6.54 -7.94 4.29
CA HIS A 104 -6.61 -8.38 2.91
C HIS A 104 -6.42 -7.18 2.00
N LEU A 105 -5.57 -7.33 0.98
CA LEU A 105 -5.36 -6.32 -0.04
C LEU A 105 -5.47 -6.96 -1.41
N ARG A 106 -5.97 -6.17 -2.35
CA ARG A 106 -5.90 -6.50 -3.78
C ARG A 106 -5.64 -5.24 -4.58
N THR A 107 -4.97 -5.42 -5.70
CA THR A 107 -4.73 -4.36 -6.66
C THR A 107 -5.60 -4.59 -7.88
N VAL A 108 -6.24 -3.53 -8.36
CA VAL A 108 -7.03 -3.52 -9.57
C VAL A 108 -6.32 -2.61 -10.55
N GLU A 109 -6.00 -3.12 -11.74
CA GLU A 109 -5.45 -2.36 -12.87
C GLU A 109 -6.31 -2.58 -14.10
N HIS A 110 -6.60 -1.49 -14.82
CA HIS A 110 -7.49 -1.53 -15.99
C HIS A 110 -8.83 -2.25 -15.71
N GLY A 111 -9.35 -2.12 -14.48
CA GLY A 111 -10.58 -2.76 -14.03
C GLY A 111 -10.48 -4.25 -13.71
N LYS A 112 -9.31 -4.87 -13.80
CA LYS A 112 -9.07 -6.29 -13.50
C LYS A 112 -8.24 -6.46 -12.24
N VAL A 113 -8.53 -7.49 -11.45
CA VAL A 113 -7.68 -7.85 -10.31
C VAL A 113 -6.35 -8.37 -10.82
N VAL A 114 -5.26 -7.86 -10.25
CA VAL A 114 -3.89 -8.31 -10.49
C VAL A 114 -3.58 -9.42 -9.48
N PRO A 115 -3.59 -10.71 -9.87
CA PRO A 115 -3.58 -11.81 -8.91
C PRO A 115 -2.33 -11.85 -8.03
N GLN A 116 -1.16 -11.56 -8.60
CA GLN A 116 0.11 -11.51 -7.89
C GLN A 116 0.18 -10.42 -6.81
N CYS A 117 -0.70 -9.42 -6.90
CA CYS A 117 -0.81 -8.30 -5.97
C CYS A 117 -1.90 -8.49 -4.92
N SER A 118 -2.58 -9.65 -4.92
CA SER A 118 -3.58 -9.99 -3.91
C SER A 118 -2.90 -10.70 -2.75
N ARG A 119 -2.84 -10.03 -1.59
CA ARG A 119 -2.10 -10.53 -0.42
C ARG A 119 -2.86 -10.31 0.86
N SER A 120 -2.66 -11.24 1.79
CA SER A 120 -3.24 -11.17 3.13
C SER A 120 -2.12 -11.17 4.16
N VAL A 121 -2.21 -10.29 5.15
CA VAL A 121 -1.21 -10.19 6.20
C VAL A 121 -1.85 -10.14 7.55
N ARG A 122 -1.41 -11.10 8.38
CA ARG A 122 -1.85 -11.20 9.76
C ARG A 122 -1.13 -10.13 10.59
N LEU A 123 -1.94 -9.32 11.26
CA LEU A 123 -1.53 -8.31 12.22
C LEU A 123 -1.63 -8.98 13.59
N ALA A 124 -0.66 -9.82 13.94
CA ALA A 124 -0.61 -10.38 15.29
C ALA A 124 -0.57 -9.23 16.32
N GLY A 125 -1.31 -9.41 17.43
CA GLY A 125 -1.30 -8.53 18.59
C GLY A 125 0.05 -8.45 19.28
#